data_AF-A0A6I2N3X1-F1
#
_entry.id   AF-A0A6I2N3X1-F1
#
_cell.length_a   1.000
_cell.length_b   1.000
_cell.length_c   1.000
_cell.angle_alpha   90.00
_cell.angle_beta   90.00
_cell.angle_gamma   90.00
#
_symmetry.space_group_name_H-M   'P 1'
#
loop_
_entity.id
_entity.type
_entity.pdbx_description
1 polymer ?
#
loop_
_entity_poly.entity_id
_entity_poly.type
_entity_poly.pdbx_seq_one_letter_code
_entity_poly.pdbx_strand_id
1 'polypeptide(L)'
;MNKSEISEDLHYWLFNLANLDKGRFRTIFRVQDYYKTNIQLSGIEISSFIEELKEIRKKSPYSKEIERIVNCINQQNISKIRITGD
;
A
#
# COMPACT_ATOMS: atom_id res chain seq x y z
N MET A 1 8.41 13.40 -10.75
CA MET A 1 7.61 12.94 -9.59
C MET A 1 7.64 11.44 -9.59
N ASN A 2 8.07 10.79 -8.50
CA ASN A 2 7.98 9.33 -8.40
C ASN A 2 6.51 8.99 -8.11
N LYS A 3 5.84 8.36 -9.07
CA LYS A 3 4.46 7.84 -8.94
C LYS A 3 4.54 6.33 -9.06
N SER A 4 3.75 5.64 -8.24
CA SER A 4 3.45 4.23 -8.41
C SER A 4 1.95 4.06 -8.27
N GLU A 5 1.41 3.01 -8.87
CA GLU A 5 -0.01 2.74 -8.94
C GLU A 5 -0.26 1.34 -8.40
N ILE A 6 -1.39 1.19 -7.70
CA ILE A 6 -1.93 -0.11 -7.31
C ILE A 6 -2.90 -0.47 -8.42
N SER A 7 -2.64 -1.58 -9.12
CA SER A 7 -3.54 -2.10 -10.13
C SER A 7 -4.88 -2.52 -9.53
N GLU A 8 -5.94 -2.49 -10.32
CA GLU A 8 -7.26 -2.97 -9.90
C GLU A 8 -7.19 -4.44 -9.45
N ASP A 9 -6.37 -5.25 -10.10
CA ASP A 9 -6.14 -6.65 -9.76
C ASP A 9 -5.49 -6.81 -8.38
N LEU A 10 -4.42 -6.05 -8.10
CA LEU A 10 -3.79 -6.05 -6.78
C LEU A 10 -4.76 -5.53 -5.71
N HIS A 11 -5.50 -4.46 -6.01
CA HIS A 11 -6.51 -3.91 -5.11
C HIS A 11 -7.60 -4.94 -4.79
N TYR A 12 -8.17 -5.57 -5.82
CA TYR A 12 -9.18 -6.61 -5.66
C TYR A 12 -8.64 -7.77 -4.83
N TRP A 13 -7.44 -8.24 -5.12
CA TRP A 13 -6.83 -9.33 -4.39
C TRP A 13 -6.60 -8.99 -2.92
N LEU A 14 -6.07 -7.80 -2.62
CA LEU A 14 -5.81 -7.32 -1.24
C LEU A 14 -7.06 -7.36 -0.37
N PHE A 15 -8.19 -6.91 -0.91
CA PHE A 15 -9.40 -6.68 -0.11
C PHE A 15 -10.46 -7.76 -0.25
N ASN A 16 -10.32 -8.70 -1.20
CA ASN A 16 -11.30 -9.77 -1.42
C ASN A 16 -10.71 -11.18 -1.30
N LEU A 17 -9.41 -11.37 -1.58
CA LEU A 17 -8.82 -12.72 -1.70
C LEU A 17 -7.73 -13.00 -0.67
N ALA A 18 -7.01 -11.97 -0.23
CA ALA A 18 -5.83 -12.13 0.62
C ALA A 18 -6.13 -12.50 2.07
N ASN A 19 -7.41 -12.43 2.50
CA ASN A 19 -7.87 -12.73 3.85
C ASN A 19 -7.02 -12.03 4.94
N LEU A 20 -6.70 -10.76 4.70
CA LEU A 20 -5.86 -9.96 5.60
C LEU A 20 -6.62 -9.61 6.89
N ASP A 21 -5.93 -9.74 8.02
CA ASP A 21 -6.46 -9.29 9.30
C ASP A 21 -6.46 -7.76 9.40
N LYS A 22 -7.64 -7.16 9.54
CA LYS A 22 -7.80 -5.69 9.61
C LYS A 22 -7.10 -5.08 10.82
N GLY A 23 -6.97 -5.83 11.92
CA GLY A 23 -6.27 -5.39 13.13
C GLY A 23 -4.77 -5.24 12.93
N ARG A 24 -4.16 -6.11 12.12
CA ARG A 24 -2.73 -6.17 11.80
C ARG A 24 -2.34 -5.31 10.60
N PHE A 25 -3.19 -5.22 9.58
CA PHE A 25 -2.93 -4.51 8.32
C PHE A 25 -3.61 -3.15 8.25
N ARG A 26 -3.54 -2.37 9.34
CA ARG A 26 -4.36 -1.15 9.51
C ARG A 26 -4.08 -0.10 8.44
N THR A 27 -2.82 0.08 8.05
CA THR A 27 -2.47 1.12 7.07
C THR A 27 -2.84 0.71 5.65
N ILE A 28 -2.76 -0.58 5.30
CA ILE A 28 -3.30 -1.14 4.06
C ILE A 28 -4.82 -0.97 4.00
N PHE A 29 -5.55 -1.27 5.08
CA PHE A 29 -7.01 -1.12 5.09
C PHE A 29 -7.48 0.33 5.04
N ARG A 30 -6.63 1.31 5.39
CA ARG A 30 -6.94 2.72 5.10
C ARG A 30 -6.99 2.99 3.61
N VAL A 31 -6.14 2.32 2.82
CA VAL A 31 -6.10 2.40 1.36
C VAL A 31 -7.39 1.89 0.72
N GLN A 32 -8.10 0.94 1.33
CA GLN A 32 -9.36 0.40 0.79
C GLN A 32 -10.39 1.47 0.38
N ASP A 33 -10.42 2.60 1.09
CA ASP A 33 -11.38 3.68 0.84
C ASP A 33 -10.81 4.85 0.00
N TYR A 34 -9.67 4.68 -0.70
CA TYR A 34 -9.01 5.79 -1.41
C TYR A 34 -9.87 6.45 -2.49
N TYR A 35 -10.85 5.73 -3.05
CA TYR A 35 -11.82 6.26 -4.01
C TYR A 35 -12.81 7.25 -3.39
N LYS A 36 -13.00 7.19 -2.07
CA LYS A 36 -13.91 8.08 -1.33
C LYS A 36 -13.17 9.21 -0.63
N THR A 37 -11.92 8.99 -0.25
CA THR A 37 -11.11 9.98 0.46
C THR A 37 -9.64 9.91 0.06
N ASN A 38 -9.05 11.08 -0.19
CA ASN A 38 -7.60 11.19 -0.33
C ASN A 38 -6.93 10.77 0.98
N ILE A 39 -6.00 9.81 0.90
CA ILE A 39 -5.28 9.34 2.08
C ILE A 39 -3.91 9.99 2.11
N GLN A 40 -3.52 10.41 3.30
CA GLN A 40 -2.19 10.92 3.57
C GLN A 40 -1.57 10.10 4.68
N LEU A 41 -0.37 9.58 4.44
CA LEU A 41 0.44 8.85 5.41
C LEU A 41 1.71 9.65 5.69
N SER A 42 2.13 9.72 6.94
CA SER A 42 3.36 10.43 7.33
C SER A 42 4.07 9.77 8.50
N GLY A 43 5.38 10.01 8.63
CA GLY A 43 6.18 9.51 9.74
C GLY A 43 6.05 7.99 9.93
N ILE A 44 5.62 7.56 11.12
CA ILE A 44 5.51 6.14 11.48
C ILE A 44 4.51 5.37 10.60
N GLU A 45 3.49 6.05 10.06
CA GLU A 45 2.47 5.41 9.22
C GLU A 45 3.06 4.93 7.89
N ILE A 46 4.06 5.64 7.35
CA ILE A 46 4.78 5.23 6.15
C ILE A 46 5.57 3.96 6.43
N SER A 47 6.28 3.91 7.56
CA SER A 47 7.03 2.73 7.97
C SER A 47 6.10 1.52 8.18
N SER A 48 4.97 1.71 8.86
CA SER A 48 3.96 0.66 9.02
C SER A 48 3.42 0.17 7.67
N PHE A 49 3.12 1.09 6.75
CA PHE A 49 2.63 0.75 5.42
C PHE A 49 3.64 -0.06 4.60
N ILE A 50 4.92 0.33 4.63
CA ILE A 50 6.00 -0.41 3.96
C ILE A 50 6.14 -1.82 4.53
N GLU A 51 6.13 -1.98 5.86
CA GLU A 51 6.26 -3.29 6.49
C GLU A 51 5.05 -4.19 6.20
N GLU A 52 3.84 -3.63 6.23
CA GLU A 52 2.62 -4.33 5.82
C GLU A 52 2.70 -4.79 4.35
N LEU A 53 3.15 -3.92 3.42
CA LEU A 53 3.38 -4.29 2.02
C LEU A 53 4.42 -5.41 1.88
N LYS A 54 5.54 -5.35 2.61
CA LYS A 54 6.57 -6.39 2.58
C LYS A 54 6.04 -7.73 3.09
N GLU A 55 5.21 -7.73 4.12
CA GLU A 55 4.54 -8.94 4.63
C GLU A 55 3.59 -9.53 3.59
N ILE A 56 2.77 -8.68 2.95
CA ILE A 56 1.85 -9.11 1.90
C ILE A 56 2.61 -9.67 0.70
N ARG A 57 3.72 -9.02 0.30
CA ARG A 57 4.58 -9.42 -0.82
C ARG A 57 5.00 -10.89 -0.74
N LYS A 58 5.29 -11.40 0.47
CA LYS A 58 5.75 -12.77 0.70
C LYS A 58 4.74 -13.83 0.26
N LYS A 59 3.45 -13.49 0.23
CA LYS A 59 2.34 -14.43 -0.03
C LYS A 59 1.49 -14.04 -1.25
N SER A 60 1.76 -12.88 -1.85
CA SER A 60 0.96 -12.33 -2.93
C SER A 60 1.45 -12.80 -4.31
N PRO A 61 0.54 -13.15 -5.24
CA PRO A 61 0.89 -13.35 -6.64
C PRO A 61 1.38 -12.05 -7.33
N TYR A 62 1.13 -10.89 -6.72
CA TYR A 62 1.53 -9.56 -7.21
C TYR A 62 2.84 -9.05 -6.59
N SER A 63 3.71 -9.96 -6.14
CA SER A 63 4.94 -9.62 -5.41
C SER A 63 5.84 -8.60 -6.12
N LYS A 64 5.95 -8.67 -7.46
CA LYS A 64 6.73 -7.72 -8.28
C LYS A 64 6.14 -6.31 -8.27
N GLU A 65 4.82 -6.18 -8.30
CA GLU A 65 4.14 -4.89 -8.25
C GLU A 65 4.32 -4.25 -6.87
N ILE A 66 4.11 -5.04 -5.81
CA ILE A 66 4.31 -4.60 -4.43
C ILE A 66 5.77 -4.16 -4.21
N GLU A 67 6.74 -4.89 -4.76
CA GLU A 67 8.16 -4.50 -4.67
C GLU A 67 8.44 -3.16 -5.36
N ARG A 68 7.84 -2.89 -6.51
CA ARG A 68 7.97 -1.58 -7.19
C ARG A 68 7.41 -0.45 -6.33
N ILE A 69 6.25 -0.65 -5.70
CA ILE A 69 5.65 0.33 -4.78
C ILE A 69 6.57 0.58 -3.59
N VAL A 70 7.03 -0.47 -2.93
CA VAL A 70 7.94 -0.36 -1.77
C VAL A 70 9.24 0.36 -2.15
N ASN A 71 9.84 0.02 -3.28
CA ASN A 71 11.08 0.66 -3.76
C ASN A 71 10.84 2.14 -4.09
N CYS A 72 9.72 2.48 -4.72
CA CYS A 72 9.33 3.86 -5.01
C CYS A 72 9.27 4.70 -3.73
N ILE A 73 8.69 4.14 -2.66
CA ILE A 73 8.56 4.82 -1.37
C ILE A 73 9.92 4.93 -0.65
N ASN A 74 10.70 3.85 -0.63
CA ASN A 74 11.91 3.75 0.17
C ASN A 74 13.09 4.56 -0.41
N GLN A 75 13.10 4.83 -1.72
CA GLN A 75 14.20 5.54 -2.40
C GLN A 75 14.32 7.03 -2.05
N GLN A 76 13.32 7.65 -1.41
CA GLN A 76 13.19 9.10 -1.42
C GLN A 76 13.22 9.82 -0.05
N ASN A 77 13.54 9.14 1.06
CA ASN A 77 13.44 9.75 2.40
C ASN A 77 12.07 10.46 2.58
N ILE A 78 11.00 9.77 2.16
CA ILE A 78 9.67 10.36 2.02
C ILE A 78 9.12 10.72 3.41
N SER A 79 8.85 12.00 3.62
CA SER A 79 8.19 12.50 4.83
C SER A 79 6.66 12.31 4.79
N LYS A 80 6.08 12.23 3.59
CA LYS A 80 4.64 12.12 3.37
C LYS A 80 4.29 11.43 2.05
N ILE A 81 3.34 10.51 2.08
CA ILE A 81 2.74 9.88 0.90
C ILE A 81 1.31 10.36 0.77
N ARG A 82 0.88 10.63 -0.47
CA ARG A 82 -0.53 10.86 -0.80
C ARG A 82 -1.00 9.74 -1.73
N ILE A 83 -2.10 9.10 -1.36
CA ILE A 83 -2.77 8.07 -2.17
C ILE A 83 -4.10 8.65 -2.60
N THR A 84 -4.37 8.60 -3.91
CA THR A 84 -5.54 9.19 -4.54
C THR A 84 -6.17 8.18 -5.48
N GLY A 85 -7.50 8.12 -5.53
CA GLY A 85 -8.21 7.48 -6.63
C GLY A 85 -8.26 8.39 -7.85
N ASP A 86 -8.32 7.77 -9.02
CA ASP A 86 -8.77 8.44 -10.24
C ASP A 86 -10.30 8.51 -10.26
#